data_AF-A0A812VB87-F1
#
_entry.id   AF-A0A812VB87-F1
#
_cell.length_a   1.000
_cell.length_b   1.000
_cell.length_c   1.000
_cell.angle_alpha   90.00
_cell.angle_beta   90.00
_cell.angle_gamma   90.00
#
_symmetry.space_group_name_H-M   'P 1'
#
loop_
_entity.id
_entity.type
_entity.pdbx_description
1 polymer ?
#
loop_
_entity_poly.entity_id
_entity_poly.type
_entity_poly.pdbx_seq_one_letter_code
_entity_poly.pdbx_strand_id
1 'polypeptide(L)'
;MQVGHAFRSPPSPHVTALRLAVAPSGRCRLCGATATGAASLALVGVGACAARRASRLPRSAIQAQETKHARAVRKWLEDVVIGFGFCPWAAPADIRVVTSKSSTANEVLADLAEEAEELWQPGSAGSKTTLVVCPNVKAWNQDFRHFHAFYTWHLDGGFAMAEPMGVKVVPFHPTFALARTPPKNGDTIYVPGPDGQNAKALVMDQDVGKDEAGEFCMAVQFETGEQGLIRHACVMAKASEDCTDQDLSDNFTSRAPRPVLHLLRIPDLEKAERESNQRGDSTGSTAASPDPRGEIEELISPTQDVVDRNITTAQSLGPIRLAELLERCG
;
A
#
# COMPACT_ATOMS: atom_id res chain seq x y z
N MET A 1 40.67 25.66 13.18
CA MET A 1 39.57 26.24 13.98
C MET A 1 38.33 25.43 13.68
N GLN A 2 37.87 24.69 14.69
CA GLN A 2 36.76 23.75 14.63
C GLN A 2 35.48 24.55 14.93
N VAL A 3 34.52 24.58 14.01
CA VAL A 3 33.20 25.17 14.27
C VAL A 3 32.18 24.06 14.12
N GLY A 4 31.78 23.49 15.25
CA GLY A 4 30.67 22.56 15.32
C GLY A 4 29.36 23.33 15.31
N HIS A 5 28.56 23.16 14.26
CA HIS A 5 27.15 23.52 14.28
C HIS A 5 26.33 22.27 14.56
N ALA A 6 25.85 22.15 15.79
CA ALA A 6 24.83 21.20 16.18
C ALA A 6 23.51 21.59 15.49
N PHE A 7 23.08 20.81 14.50
CA PHE A 7 21.71 20.86 13.99
C PHE A 7 20.79 20.34 15.09
N ARG A 8 20.01 21.23 15.71
CA ARG A 8 18.83 20.84 16.48
C ARG A 8 17.70 20.61 15.49
N SER A 9 17.24 19.37 15.38
CA SER A 9 16.02 19.03 14.64
C SER A 9 14.83 19.86 15.15
N PRO A 10 14.03 20.48 14.28
CA PRO A 10 12.73 20.99 14.69
C PRO A 10 11.80 19.81 15.02
N PRO A 11 10.86 19.96 15.96
CA PRO A 11 9.93 18.89 16.29
C PRO A 11 9.07 18.57 15.06
N SER A 12 9.06 17.30 14.66
CA SER A 12 8.16 16.77 13.63
C SER A 12 6.72 17.16 13.96
N PRO A 13 5.89 17.56 12.98
CA PRO A 13 4.47 17.70 13.21
C PRO A 13 3.92 16.32 13.57
N HIS A 14 3.61 16.14 14.85
CA HIS A 14 2.92 14.96 15.34
C HIS A 14 1.61 14.81 14.58
N VAL A 15 1.58 13.90 13.60
CA VAL A 15 0.34 13.24 13.19
C VAL A 15 -0.15 12.56 14.46
N THR A 16 -1.19 13.13 15.05
CA THR A 16 -1.85 12.53 16.21
C THR A 16 -2.46 11.22 15.71
N ALA A 17 -1.75 10.12 15.95
CA ALA A 17 -2.31 8.79 15.86
C ALA A 17 -3.60 8.80 16.66
N LEU A 18 -4.71 8.50 16.00
CA LEU A 18 -5.99 8.29 16.65
C LEU A 18 -5.84 7.04 17.53
N ARG A 19 -5.32 7.22 18.74
CA ARG A 19 -5.33 6.20 19.78
C ARG A 19 -6.79 5.94 20.12
N LEU A 20 -7.31 4.79 19.72
CA LEU A 20 -8.45 4.17 20.39
C LEU A 20 -8.08 3.98 21.86
N ALA A 21 -8.47 4.95 22.68
CA ALA A 21 -8.32 4.87 24.13
C ALA A 21 -9.25 3.76 24.65
N VAL A 22 -8.66 2.60 24.96
CA VAL A 22 -9.27 1.66 25.91
C VAL A 22 -9.22 2.33 27.28
N ALA A 23 -10.38 2.73 27.79
CA ALA A 23 -10.48 3.36 29.10
C ALA A 23 -10.01 2.39 30.20
N PRO A 24 -9.08 2.78 31.08
CA PRO A 24 -8.81 2.01 32.29
C PRO A 24 -9.98 2.18 33.25
N SER A 25 -10.50 1.05 33.73
CA SER A 25 -11.46 1.00 34.83
C SER A 25 -10.84 1.58 36.10
N GLY A 26 -11.16 2.84 36.41
CA GLY A 26 -10.66 3.54 37.59
C GLY A 26 -11.74 4.45 38.17
N ARG A 27 -12.20 4.12 39.38
CA ARG A 27 -13.24 4.81 40.13
C ARG A 27 -12.87 6.28 40.36
N CYS A 28 -13.68 7.21 39.84
CA CYS A 28 -13.60 8.61 40.24
C CYS A 28 -14.48 8.84 41.48
N ARG A 29 -13.85 9.14 42.62
CA ARG A 29 -14.51 9.72 43.79
C ARG A 29 -14.57 11.23 43.58
N LEU A 30 -15.76 11.79 43.48
CA LEU A 30 -16.04 13.17 43.89
C LEU A 30 -17.46 13.24 44.44
N CYS A 31 -17.54 13.24 45.77
CA CYS A 31 -18.71 13.63 46.54
C CYS A 31 -18.51 15.09 46.97
N GLY A 32 -19.55 15.91 46.81
CA GLY A 32 -19.51 17.28 47.29
C GLY A 32 -20.72 18.13 46.89
N ALA A 33 -21.95 17.62 47.07
CA ALA A 33 -23.12 18.48 47.13
C ALA A 33 -24.20 17.86 48.03
N THR A 34 -24.48 18.56 49.12
CA THR A 34 -25.50 18.31 50.13
C THR A 34 -26.86 18.79 49.67
N ALA A 35 -27.93 17.99 49.87
CA ALA A 35 -29.23 18.45 50.39
C ALA A 35 -30.27 17.31 50.41
N THR A 36 -30.56 16.83 51.63
CA THR A 36 -31.87 16.52 52.23
C THR A 36 -33.11 16.28 51.34
N GLY A 37 -33.85 15.19 51.63
CA GLY A 37 -35.30 15.14 51.46
C GLY A 37 -35.85 13.77 51.06
N ALA A 38 -36.67 13.18 51.91
CA ALA A 38 -37.28 11.86 51.78
C ALA A 38 -38.40 11.79 50.71
N ALA A 39 -38.65 10.57 50.20
CA ALA A 39 -39.95 9.89 50.06
C ALA A 39 -40.22 9.23 48.69
N SER A 40 -40.55 7.94 48.79
CA SER A 40 -41.48 7.12 48.00
C SER A 40 -41.50 7.10 46.47
N LEU A 41 -41.37 5.86 45.98
CA LEU A 41 -41.91 5.24 44.77
C LEU A 41 -42.46 6.14 43.65
N ALA A 42 -41.77 6.11 42.51
CA ALA A 42 -42.42 6.13 41.21
C ALA A 42 -41.62 5.22 40.25
N LEU A 43 -42.28 4.20 39.71
CA LEU A 43 -41.81 3.50 38.52
C LEU A 43 -41.71 4.51 37.37
N VAL A 44 -40.50 4.76 36.89
CA VAL A 44 -40.29 5.29 35.55
C VAL A 44 -39.22 4.42 34.91
N GLY A 45 -39.66 3.62 33.94
CA GLY A 45 -38.77 2.87 33.08
C GLY A 45 -37.83 3.83 32.36
N VAL A 46 -36.54 3.69 32.63
CA VAL A 46 -35.46 4.27 31.83
C VAL A 46 -34.55 3.08 31.59
N GLY A 47 -34.77 2.38 30.49
CA GLY A 47 -34.09 2.76 29.27
C GLY A 47 -32.79 1.98 29.28
N ALA A 48 -32.85 0.78 28.68
CA ALA A 48 -31.66 0.00 28.38
C ALA A 48 -30.65 0.96 27.76
N CYS A 49 -29.59 1.27 28.51
CA CYS A 49 -28.52 2.11 28.04
C CYS A 49 -27.86 1.30 26.93
N ALA A 50 -28.30 1.57 25.70
CA ALA A 50 -27.77 0.98 24.50
C ALA A 50 -26.28 1.32 24.50
N ALA A 51 -25.48 0.33 24.91
CA ALA A 51 -24.08 0.29 24.56
C ALA A 51 -24.04 0.57 23.07
N ARG A 52 -23.53 1.76 22.69
CA ARG A 52 -23.27 2.07 21.31
C ARG A 52 -22.24 1.05 20.87
N ARG A 53 -22.73 -0.05 20.27
CA ARG A 53 -21.92 -0.89 19.40
C ARG A 53 -21.28 0.10 18.45
N ALA A 54 -19.96 0.23 18.52
CA ALA A 54 -19.19 0.63 17.35
C ALA A 54 -19.77 -0.22 16.22
N SER A 55 -20.48 0.45 15.31
CA SER A 55 -21.17 -0.20 14.21
C SER A 55 -20.09 -0.98 13.48
N ARG A 56 -20.10 -2.31 13.60
CA ARG A 56 -19.33 -3.17 12.72
C ARG A 56 -19.68 -2.70 11.32
N LEU A 57 -18.67 -2.23 10.58
CA LEU A 57 -18.84 -1.95 9.17
C LEU A 57 -19.42 -3.23 8.55
N PRO A 58 -20.46 -3.10 7.70
CA PRO A 58 -21.17 -4.28 7.24
C PRO A 58 -20.23 -5.12 6.37
N ARG A 59 -20.02 -6.38 6.77
CA ARG A 59 -19.34 -7.51 6.10
C ARG A 59 -19.71 -7.79 4.62
N SER A 60 -20.33 -6.85 3.91
CA SER A 60 -21.05 -7.04 2.64
C SER A 60 -20.52 -6.18 1.48
N ALA A 61 -19.49 -5.38 1.72
CA ALA A 61 -18.87 -4.53 0.70
C ALA A 61 -17.94 -5.32 -0.24
N ILE A 62 -17.36 -6.42 0.24
CA ILE A 62 -16.62 -7.37 -0.62
C ILE A 62 -17.56 -8.38 -1.28
N GLN A 63 -17.51 -8.44 -2.61
CA GLN A 63 -18.14 -9.50 -3.39
C GLN A 63 -17.18 -10.68 -3.54
N ALA A 64 -17.43 -11.74 -2.76
CA ALA A 64 -16.76 -13.02 -2.95
C ALA A 64 -17.25 -13.76 -4.21
N GLN A 65 -18.45 -13.44 -4.70
CA GLN A 65 -18.97 -13.94 -5.97
C GLN A 65 -18.22 -13.30 -7.15
N GLU A 66 -18.03 -14.08 -8.21
CA GLU A 66 -17.21 -13.64 -9.34
C GLU A 66 -17.89 -12.53 -10.16
N THR A 67 -17.37 -11.31 -10.04
CA THR A 67 -17.81 -10.15 -10.82
C THR A 67 -17.10 -10.08 -12.18
N LYS A 68 -17.57 -9.22 -13.09
CA LYS A 68 -16.83 -8.94 -14.34
C LYS A 68 -15.43 -8.39 -14.09
N HIS A 69 -15.23 -7.63 -13.01
CA HIS A 69 -13.95 -7.04 -12.64
C HIS A 69 -13.00 -8.10 -12.07
N ALA A 70 -13.51 -8.97 -11.21
CA ALA A 70 -12.74 -10.11 -10.70
C ALA A 70 -12.35 -11.06 -11.84
N ARG A 71 -13.24 -11.34 -12.80
CA ARG A 71 -12.92 -12.12 -14.01
C ARG A 71 -11.79 -11.49 -14.81
N ALA A 72 -11.86 -10.18 -15.05
CA ALA A 72 -10.84 -9.48 -15.81
C ALA A 72 -9.47 -9.56 -15.15
N VAL A 73 -9.41 -9.33 -13.84
CA VAL A 73 -8.17 -9.42 -13.06
C VAL A 73 -7.66 -10.86 -12.98
N ARG A 74 -8.54 -11.86 -12.86
CA ARG A 74 -8.15 -13.28 -12.91
C ARG A 74 -7.57 -13.65 -14.27
N LYS A 75 -8.21 -13.23 -15.36
CA LYS A 75 -7.71 -13.43 -16.71
C LYS A 75 -6.35 -12.78 -16.93
N TRP A 76 -6.17 -11.56 -16.42
CA TRP A 76 -4.86 -10.88 -16.44
C TRP A 76 -3.80 -11.64 -15.63
N LEU A 77 -4.15 -12.12 -14.43
CA LEU A 77 -3.24 -12.91 -13.60
C LEU A 77 -2.79 -14.18 -14.35
N GLU A 78 -3.71 -14.90 -14.99
CA GLU A 78 -3.43 -16.13 -15.73
C GLU A 78 -2.65 -15.88 -17.02
N ASP A 79 -3.14 -14.99 -17.89
CA ASP A 79 -2.61 -14.79 -19.24
C ASP A 79 -1.34 -13.92 -19.25
N VAL A 80 -1.23 -12.97 -18.31
CA VAL A 80 -0.15 -11.98 -18.31
C VAL A 80 0.87 -12.28 -17.23
N VAL A 81 0.46 -12.28 -15.96
CA VAL A 81 1.40 -12.42 -14.84
C VAL A 81 2.02 -13.81 -14.80
N ILE A 82 1.18 -14.85 -14.87
CA ILE A 82 1.63 -16.26 -14.89
C ILE A 82 2.06 -16.65 -16.30
N GLY A 83 1.29 -16.31 -17.33
CA GLY A 83 1.55 -16.70 -18.71
C GLY A 83 2.90 -16.23 -19.27
N PHE A 84 3.36 -15.03 -18.92
CA PHE A 84 4.70 -14.53 -19.26
C PHE A 84 5.73 -14.72 -18.15
N GLY A 85 5.35 -15.34 -17.04
CA GLY A 85 6.24 -15.57 -15.91
C GLY A 85 6.74 -14.29 -15.25
N PHE A 86 5.98 -13.19 -15.26
CA PHE A 86 6.40 -11.93 -14.65
C PHE A 86 6.58 -12.02 -13.14
N CYS A 87 5.85 -12.93 -12.47
CA CYS A 87 5.97 -13.16 -11.04
C CYS A 87 6.34 -14.62 -10.76
N PRO A 88 7.54 -14.90 -10.22
CA PRO A 88 7.95 -16.28 -9.92
C PRO A 88 7.09 -16.90 -8.80
N TRP A 89 6.43 -16.08 -8.00
CA TRP A 89 5.60 -16.52 -6.87
C TRP A 89 4.12 -16.72 -7.23
N ALA A 90 3.68 -16.29 -8.42
CA ALA A 90 2.27 -16.34 -8.80
C ALA A 90 1.78 -17.76 -9.15
N ALA A 91 2.68 -18.66 -9.58
CA ALA A 91 2.35 -20.04 -9.88
C ALA A 91 3.11 -20.98 -8.93
N PRO A 92 2.46 -21.97 -8.28
CA PRO A 92 1.05 -22.37 -8.36
C PRO A 92 0.22 -21.75 -7.23
N ALA A 93 0.30 -20.43 -7.02
CA ALA A 93 -0.34 -19.82 -5.87
C ALA A 93 -1.87 -19.81 -6.02
N ASP A 94 -2.55 -20.33 -4.99
CA ASP A 94 -3.97 -20.11 -4.81
C ASP A 94 -4.18 -18.66 -4.38
N ILE A 95 -4.59 -17.82 -5.34
CA ILE A 95 -4.81 -16.39 -5.15
C ILE A 95 -6.32 -16.13 -5.15
N ARG A 96 -6.82 -15.61 -4.03
CA ARG A 96 -8.20 -15.19 -3.89
C ARG A 96 -8.38 -13.86 -4.64
N VAL A 97 -9.43 -13.75 -5.45
CA VAL A 97 -9.77 -12.49 -6.16
C VAL A 97 -11.17 -12.07 -5.77
N VAL A 98 -11.28 -10.87 -5.20
CA VAL A 98 -12.56 -10.31 -4.73
C VAL A 98 -12.77 -8.90 -5.29
N THR A 99 -14.03 -8.45 -5.34
CA THR A 99 -14.35 -7.08 -5.79
C THR A 99 -14.93 -6.27 -4.66
N SER A 100 -14.30 -5.14 -4.36
CA SER A 100 -14.83 -4.11 -3.47
C SER A 100 -15.98 -3.35 -4.16
N LYS A 101 -17.10 -3.20 -3.46
CA LYS A 101 -18.21 -2.33 -3.88
C LYS A 101 -17.97 -0.86 -3.55
N SER A 102 -16.98 -0.57 -2.71
CA SER A 102 -16.72 0.73 -2.12
C SER A 102 -16.41 1.79 -3.16
N SER A 103 -16.97 2.98 -2.95
CA SER A 103 -16.88 4.09 -3.90
C SER A 103 -15.94 5.19 -3.45
N THR A 104 -15.43 5.09 -2.23
CA THR A 104 -14.49 6.03 -1.62
C THR A 104 -13.25 5.32 -1.08
N ALA A 105 -12.13 6.05 -0.99
CA ALA A 105 -10.87 5.52 -0.48
C ALA A 105 -10.96 5.02 0.98
N ASN A 106 -11.71 5.72 1.84
CA ASN A 106 -11.89 5.33 3.25
C ASN A 106 -12.68 4.04 3.40
N GLU A 107 -13.70 3.83 2.57
CA GLU A 107 -14.44 2.57 2.53
C GLU A 107 -13.53 1.42 2.04
N VAL A 108 -12.65 1.68 1.06
CA VAL A 108 -11.67 0.68 0.63
C VAL A 108 -10.67 0.31 1.74
N LEU A 109 -10.25 1.26 2.60
CA LEU A 109 -9.40 0.92 3.76
C LEU A 109 -10.08 -0.08 4.69
N ALA A 110 -11.38 0.08 4.93
CA ALA A 110 -12.15 -0.86 5.73
C ALA A 110 -12.23 -2.24 5.06
N ASP A 111 -12.48 -2.27 3.76
CA ASP A 111 -12.51 -3.51 2.97
C ASP A 111 -11.17 -4.27 3.02
N LEU A 112 -10.05 -3.55 2.94
CA LEU A 112 -8.71 -4.13 3.04
C LEU A 112 -8.44 -4.72 4.43
N ALA A 113 -8.85 -4.02 5.48
CA ALA A 113 -8.72 -4.51 6.86
C ALA A 113 -9.55 -5.79 7.07
N GLU A 114 -10.78 -5.83 6.56
CA GLU A 114 -11.62 -7.03 6.62
C GLU A 114 -11.01 -8.22 5.86
N GLU A 115 -10.52 -8.01 4.63
CA GLU A 115 -9.88 -9.09 3.87
C GLU A 115 -8.53 -9.53 4.46
N ALA A 116 -7.79 -8.62 5.12
CA ALA A 116 -6.58 -8.97 5.84
C ALA A 116 -6.89 -9.86 7.06
N GLU A 117 -7.99 -9.62 7.79
CA GLU A 117 -8.45 -10.53 8.85
C GLU A 117 -8.92 -11.88 8.29
N GLU A 118 -9.60 -11.89 7.14
CA GLU A 118 -10.12 -13.10 6.49
C GLU A 118 -8.98 -14.06 6.07
N LEU A 119 -7.83 -13.53 5.63
CA LEU A 119 -6.65 -14.32 5.25
C LEU A 119 -6.08 -15.21 6.37
N TRP A 120 -6.46 -14.94 7.63
CA TRP A 120 -6.06 -15.74 8.79
C TRP A 120 -7.14 -16.73 9.24
N GLN A 121 -8.33 -16.70 8.66
CA GLN A 121 -9.40 -17.60 9.04
C GLN A 121 -9.15 -19.03 8.49
N PRO A 122 -9.36 -20.08 9.30
CA PRO A 122 -9.18 -21.49 8.90
C PRO A 122 -10.05 -21.99 7.74
N GLY A 123 -10.95 -21.15 7.21
CA GLY A 123 -11.86 -21.44 6.09
C GLY A 123 -11.75 -20.47 4.91
N SER A 124 -10.80 -19.53 4.93
CA SER A 124 -10.38 -18.86 3.69
C SER A 124 -9.97 -19.95 2.70
N ALA A 125 -10.31 -19.81 1.41
CA ALA A 125 -10.45 -20.90 0.43
C ALA A 125 -9.18 -21.72 0.09
N GLY A 126 -8.17 -21.80 0.98
CA GLY A 126 -6.83 -22.32 0.72
C GLY A 126 -5.86 -21.23 0.29
N SER A 127 -6.39 -20.08 -0.15
CA SER A 127 -5.62 -18.99 -0.71
C SER A 127 -4.73 -18.30 0.34
N LYS A 128 -3.47 -18.09 -0.02
CA LYS A 128 -2.47 -17.45 0.85
C LYS A 128 -2.47 -15.93 0.74
N THR A 129 -3.11 -15.40 -0.30
CA THR A 129 -3.10 -13.98 -0.65
C THR A 129 -4.43 -13.59 -1.28
N THR A 130 -4.77 -12.30 -1.22
CA THR A 130 -6.02 -11.76 -1.75
C THR A 130 -5.76 -10.56 -2.66
N LEU A 131 -6.28 -10.58 -3.89
CA LEU A 131 -6.40 -9.43 -4.78
C LEU A 131 -7.75 -8.76 -4.57
N VAL A 132 -7.75 -7.53 -4.05
CA VAL A 132 -8.94 -6.70 -3.86
C VAL A 132 -9.09 -5.73 -5.03
N VAL A 133 -10.05 -6.02 -5.91
CA VAL A 133 -10.35 -5.20 -7.10
C VAL A 133 -11.24 -4.03 -6.71
N CYS A 134 -10.82 -2.80 -7.03
CA CYS A 134 -11.47 -1.56 -6.58
C CYS A 134 -12.03 -0.73 -7.76
N PRO A 135 -13.07 -1.22 -8.47
CA PRO A 135 -13.54 -0.59 -9.70
C PRO A 135 -14.36 0.69 -9.50
N ASN A 136 -14.89 0.93 -8.30
CA ASN A 136 -15.93 1.94 -8.08
C ASN A 136 -15.42 3.28 -7.53
N VAL A 137 -14.13 3.38 -7.17
CA VAL A 137 -13.52 4.66 -6.80
C VAL A 137 -13.23 5.45 -8.07
N LYS A 138 -14.11 6.41 -8.40
CA LYS A 138 -14.06 7.15 -9.67
C LYS A 138 -12.71 7.86 -9.89
N ALA A 139 -12.19 8.50 -8.86
CA ALA A 139 -10.93 9.24 -8.92
C ALA A 139 -9.75 8.35 -9.33
N TRP A 140 -9.70 7.10 -8.84
CA TRP A 140 -8.64 6.15 -9.18
C TRP A 140 -8.70 5.75 -10.65
N ASN A 141 -9.88 5.45 -11.19
CA ASN A 141 -10.04 5.10 -12.60
C ASN A 141 -9.75 6.28 -13.55
N GLN A 142 -9.98 7.51 -13.10
CA GLN A 142 -9.75 8.72 -13.90
C GLN A 142 -8.28 9.12 -13.92
N ASP A 143 -7.58 8.93 -12.81
CA ASP A 143 -6.22 9.41 -12.64
C ASP A 143 -5.44 8.59 -11.62
N PHE A 144 -4.39 7.91 -12.10
CA PHE A 144 -3.48 7.10 -11.31
C PHE A 144 -2.89 7.85 -10.11
N ARG A 145 -2.70 9.17 -10.18
CA ARG A 145 -2.14 9.96 -9.08
C ARG A 145 -2.98 9.85 -7.81
N HIS A 146 -4.30 9.81 -7.92
CA HIS A 146 -5.19 9.66 -6.76
C HIS A 146 -5.08 8.26 -6.15
N PHE A 147 -4.91 7.23 -6.98
CA PHE A 147 -4.68 5.86 -6.52
C PHE A 147 -3.31 5.72 -5.84
N HIS A 148 -2.27 6.27 -6.45
CA HIS A 148 -0.92 6.22 -5.91
C HIS A 148 -0.80 7.04 -4.62
N ALA A 149 -1.38 8.25 -4.56
CA ALA A 149 -1.45 9.03 -3.33
C ALA A 149 -2.13 8.26 -2.18
N PHE A 150 -3.22 7.54 -2.47
CA PHE A 150 -3.85 6.68 -1.48
C PHE A 150 -2.87 5.60 -0.98
N TYR A 151 -2.22 4.88 -1.88
CA TYR A 151 -1.25 3.85 -1.53
C TYR A 151 -0.08 4.41 -0.70
N THR A 152 0.51 5.53 -1.13
CA THR A 152 1.65 6.15 -0.45
C THR A 152 1.27 6.65 0.94
N TRP A 153 0.19 7.43 1.05
CA TRP A 153 -0.11 8.18 2.27
C TRP A 153 -1.01 7.45 3.26
N HIS A 154 -1.98 6.67 2.75
CA HIS A 154 -2.95 5.98 3.61
C HIS A 154 -2.55 4.55 3.92
N LEU A 155 -1.82 3.90 3.01
CA LEU A 155 -1.28 2.56 3.22
C LEU A 155 0.20 2.55 3.61
N ASP A 156 0.83 3.73 3.78
CA ASP A 156 2.24 3.89 4.12
C ASP A 156 3.15 3.03 3.23
N GLY A 157 3.03 3.18 1.90
CA GLY A 157 3.78 2.35 0.95
C GLY A 157 3.47 0.84 1.10
N GLY A 158 2.25 0.52 1.54
CA GLY A 158 1.79 -0.84 1.78
C GLY A 158 2.11 -1.42 3.17
N PHE A 159 2.80 -0.68 4.05
CA PHE A 159 3.18 -1.15 5.38
C PHE A 159 2.16 -0.86 6.49
N ALA A 160 1.10 -0.07 6.24
CA ALA A 160 0.12 0.29 7.26
C ALA A 160 -0.56 -0.92 7.94
N MET A 161 -0.58 -2.09 7.28
CA MET A 161 -1.16 -3.33 7.79
C MET A 161 -0.13 -4.40 8.19
N ALA A 162 1.18 -4.10 8.05
CA ALA A 162 2.25 -5.07 8.28
C ALA A 162 2.32 -5.50 9.75
N GLU A 163 2.40 -4.55 10.68
CA GLU A 163 2.41 -4.85 12.12
C GLU A 163 1.05 -5.31 12.67
N PRO A 164 -0.08 -4.60 12.43
CA PRO A 164 -1.34 -4.95 13.10
C PRO A 164 -1.99 -6.22 12.55
N MET A 165 -1.71 -6.59 11.29
CA MET A 165 -2.39 -7.70 10.61
C MET A 165 -1.43 -8.71 9.97
N GLY A 166 -0.11 -8.49 10.01
CA GLY A 166 0.86 -9.40 9.40
C GLY A 166 0.78 -9.42 7.86
N VAL A 167 0.30 -8.33 7.24
CA VAL A 167 0.02 -8.27 5.80
C VAL A 167 0.69 -7.05 5.16
N LYS A 168 1.38 -7.27 4.04
CA LYS A 168 1.90 -6.21 3.15
C LYS A 168 0.93 -6.00 1.99
N VAL A 169 0.69 -4.74 1.62
CA VAL A 169 -0.15 -4.39 0.48
C VAL A 169 0.70 -4.01 -0.73
N VAL A 170 0.41 -4.61 -1.89
CA VAL A 170 1.08 -4.30 -3.17
C VAL A 170 0.07 -3.74 -4.19
N PRO A 171 0.35 -2.60 -4.85
CA PRO A 171 -0.62 -1.92 -5.70
C PRO A 171 -0.46 -2.29 -7.19
N PHE A 172 -1.59 -2.40 -7.89
CA PHE A 172 -1.65 -2.53 -9.35
C PHE A 172 -2.69 -1.58 -9.94
N HIS A 173 -2.42 -1.01 -11.12
CA HIS A 173 -3.31 -0.02 -11.74
C HIS A 173 -3.24 -0.04 -13.27
N PRO A 174 -4.34 0.22 -14.04
CA PRO A 174 -4.31 0.18 -15.50
C PRO A 174 -3.25 1.10 -16.12
N THR A 175 -3.06 2.27 -15.52
CA THR A 175 -2.11 3.28 -15.95
C THR A 175 -0.95 3.43 -14.97
N PHE A 176 -0.52 2.34 -14.31
CA PHE A 176 0.62 2.35 -13.40
C PHE A 176 1.87 2.93 -14.09
N ALA A 177 2.47 3.93 -13.45
CA ALA A 177 3.55 4.75 -14.02
C ALA A 177 4.42 5.40 -12.94
N LEU A 178 5.41 4.66 -12.42
CA LEU A 178 6.44 5.17 -11.50
C LEU A 178 7.80 5.29 -12.19
N ALA A 179 8.59 6.29 -11.75
CA ALA A 179 9.94 6.50 -12.27
C ALA A 179 10.83 5.36 -11.76
N ARG A 180 11.47 4.63 -12.68
CA ARG A 180 12.44 3.58 -12.32
C ARG A 180 13.84 4.12 -12.11
N THR A 181 14.19 5.21 -12.78
CA THR A 181 15.48 5.85 -12.60
C THR A 181 15.37 6.86 -11.46
N PRO A 182 16.22 6.75 -10.42
CA PRO A 182 16.39 7.78 -9.42
C PRO A 182 16.56 9.15 -10.07
N PRO A 183 15.74 10.14 -9.72
CA PRO A 183 15.97 11.53 -10.09
C PRO A 183 17.37 11.98 -9.62
N LYS A 184 18.05 12.77 -10.44
CA LYS A 184 19.38 13.31 -10.15
C LYS A 184 19.27 14.68 -9.49
N ASN A 185 20.36 15.12 -8.85
CA ASN A 185 20.45 16.48 -8.32
C ASN A 185 20.17 17.52 -9.41
N GLY A 186 19.24 18.43 -9.13
CA GLY A 186 18.76 19.44 -10.07
C GLY A 186 17.57 19.03 -10.92
N ASP A 187 17.15 17.76 -10.90
CA ASP A 187 15.95 17.32 -11.60
C ASP A 187 14.70 17.88 -10.91
N THR A 188 13.68 18.19 -11.72
CA THR A 188 12.34 18.48 -11.23
C THR A 188 11.57 17.17 -11.15
N ILE A 189 10.87 16.95 -10.03
CA ILE A 189 10.02 15.80 -9.82
C ILE A 189 8.60 16.22 -9.44
N TYR A 190 7.67 15.28 -9.60
CA TYR A 190 6.28 15.43 -9.18
C TYR A 190 5.95 14.38 -8.12
N VAL A 191 5.59 14.86 -6.94
CA VAL A 191 5.24 14.04 -5.77
C VAL A 191 3.73 14.13 -5.56
N PRO A 192 3.00 13.02 -5.51
CA PRO A 192 1.57 13.05 -5.22
C PRO A 192 1.32 13.55 -3.79
N GLY A 193 0.53 14.60 -3.64
CA GLY A 193 0.00 15.05 -2.36
C GLY A 193 -1.12 14.14 -1.84
N PRO A 194 -1.53 14.29 -0.57
CA PRO A 194 -2.59 13.48 0.04
C PRO A 194 -3.97 13.66 -0.62
N ASP A 195 -4.16 14.74 -1.36
CA ASP A 195 -5.37 15.03 -2.14
C ASP A 195 -5.30 14.54 -3.59
N GLY A 196 -4.18 13.91 -4.00
CA GLY A 196 -3.93 13.45 -5.36
C GLY A 196 -3.39 14.52 -6.30
N GLN A 197 -3.21 15.76 -5.85
CA GLN A 197 -2.54 16.80 -6.63
C GLN A 197 -1.03 16.65 -6.51
N ASN A 198 -0.31 16.73 -7.62
CA ASN A 198 1.14 16.66 -7.57
C ASN A 198 1.72 17.98 -7.04
N ALA A 199 2.55 17.88 -6.01
CA ALA A 199 3.48 18.94 -5.64
C ALA A 199 4.73 18.80 -6.50
N LYS A 200 5.17 19.90 -7.09
CA LYS A 200 6.42 19.98 -7.85
C LYS A 200 7.57 20.29 -6.90
N ALA A 201 8.67 19.56 -7.04
CA ALA A 201 9.84 19.72 -6.20
C ALA A 201 11.14 19.60 -7.00
N LEU A 202 12.17 20.32 -6.58
CA LEU A 202 13.53 20.24 -7.08
C LEU A 202 14.33 19.26 -6.23
N VAL A 203 15.03 18.33 -6.85
CA VAL A 203 15.90 17.38 -6.16
C VAL A 203 17.18 18.10 -5.73
N MET A 204 17.38 18.21 -4.43
CA MET A 204 18.54 18.87 -3.82
C MET A 204 19.68 17.87 -3.61
N ASP A 205 19.33 16.70 -3.09
CA ASP A 205 20.23 15.57 -2.89
C ASP A 205 19.52 14.26 -3.22
N GLN A 206 20.04 13.52 -4.19
CA GLN A 206 19.45 12.30 -4.73
C GLN A 206 19.51 11.12 -3.75
N ASP A 207 20.41 11.12 -2.78
CA ASP A 207 20.57 10.02 -1.81
C ASP A 207 20.96 10.56 -0.44
N VAL A 208 19.98 10.63 0.45
CA VAL A 208 20.18 10.98 1.86
C VAL A 208 20.17 9.74 2.78
N GLY A 209 20.29 8.55 2.19
CA GLY A 209 20.16 7.28 2.88
C GLY A 209 18.72 6.75 2.90
N LYS A 210 18.47 5.86 3.87
CA LYS A 210 17.19 5.16 4.02
C LYS A 210 16.37 5.76 5.16
N ASP A 211 15.04 5.81 5.00
CA ASP A 211 14.14 6.19 6.09
C ASP A 211 13.99 5.07 7.13
N GLU A 212 13.15 5.31 8.14
CA GLU A 212 12.82 4.33 9.19
C GLU A 212 12.18 3.04 8.65
N ALA A 213 11.73 3.03 7.39
CA ALA A 213 11.17 1.87 6.70
C ALA A 213 12.18 1.20 5.74
N GLY A 214 13.45 1.61 5.76
CA GLY A 214 14.50 1.04 4.91
C GLY A 214 14.44 1.52 3.45
N GLU A 215 13.58 2.48 3.13
CA GLU A 215 13.36 2.99 1.78
C GLU A 215 14.34 4.11 1.45
N PHE A 216 14.96 4.06 0.27
CA PHE A 216 15.85 5.13 -0.17
C PHE A 216 15.09 6.45 -0.28
N CYS A 217 15.70 7.51 0.23
CA CYS A 217 15.15 8.85 0.25
C CYS A 217 16.06 9.85 -0.46
N MET A 218 15.43 10.87 -1.01
CA MET A 218 16.06 12.05 -1.59
C MET A 218 15.60 13.30 -0.81
N ALA A 219 16.47 14.29 -0.69
CA ALA A 219 16.08 15.61 -0.22
C ALA A 219 15.58 16.45 -1.39
N VAL A 220 14.43 17.09 -1.20
CA VAL A 220 13.80 17.93 -2.21
C VAL A 220 13.40 19.29 -1.63
N GLN A 221 13.32 20.29 -2.51
CA GLN A 221 12.71 21.58 -2.20
C GLN A 221 11.46 21.76 -3.04
N PHE A 222 10.30 21.92 -2.39
CA PHE A 222 9.04 22.19 -3.06
C PHE A 222 8.98 23.62 -3.62
N GLU A 223 8.10 23.87 -4.58
CA GLU A 223 7.86 25.23 -5.10
C GLU A 223 7.41 26.23 -4.03
N THR A 224 6.88 25.77 -2.91
CA THR A 224 6.56 26.59 -1.72
C THR A 224 7.81 27.09 -0.98
N GLY A 225 8.99 26.58 -1.31
CA GLY A 225 10.26 26.84 -0.64
C GLY A 225 10.58 25.88 0.51
N GLU A 226 9.61 25.06 0.93
CA GLU A 226 9.76 24.06 1.97
C GLU A 226 10.67 22.92 1.51
N GLN A 227 11.48 22.39 2.42
CA GLN A 227 12.33 21.23 2.17
C GLN A 227 11.74 19.98 2.81
N GLY A 228 11.86 18.85 2.14
CA GLY A 228 11.35 17.57 2.63
C GLY A 228 12.20 16.39 2.16
N LEU A 229 12.00 15.25 2.81
CA LEU A 229 12.54 13.97 2.37
C LEU A 229 11.45 13.20 1.65
N ILE A 230 11.77 12.69 0.46
CA ILE A 230 10.84 11.93 -0.38
C ILE A 230 11.44 10.58 -0.69
N ARG A 231 10.65 9.51 -0.55
CA ARG A 231 11.04 8.17 -0.97
C ARG A 231 11.14 8.11 -2.50
N HIS A 232 12.15 7.42 -3.03
CA HIS A 232 12.29 7.19 -4.47
C HIS A 232 11.04 6.53 -5.07
N ALA A 233 10.45 5.57 -4.35
CA ALA A 233 9.23 4.87 -4.76
C ALA A 233 8.00 5.79 -4.92
N CYS A 234 8.01 7.00 -4.37
CA CYS A 234 6.91 7.94 -4.49
C CYS A 234 6.94 8.75 -5.79
N VAL A 235 8.01 8.66 -6.56
CA VAL A 235 8.23 9.50 -7.75
C VAL A 235 7.48 8.96 -8.95
N MET A 236 6.62 9.79 -9.52
CA MET A 236 5.81 9.44 -10.69
C MET A 236 6.70 9.37 -11.95
N ALA A 237 6.43 8.45 -12.87
CA ALA A 237 7.23 8.33 -14.09
C ALA A 237 7.14 9.56 -15.00
N LYS A 238 6.01 10.27 -14.98
CA LYS A 238 5.87 11.62 -15.55
C LYS A 238 6.64 12.69 -14.74
N ALA A 239 7.76 12.32 -14.13
CA ALA A 239 8.63 13.20 -13.37
C ALA A 239 9.27 14.27 -14.27
N SER A 240 9.52 13.94 -15.54
CA SER A 240 10.06 14.88 -16.54
C SER A 240 9.14 15.02 -17.76
N GLU A 241 9.22 16.18 -18.43
CA GLU A 241 8.54 16.42 -19.72
C GLU A 241 9.02 15.46 -20.82
N ASP A 242 10.20 14.86 -20.63
CA ASP A 242 10.86 13.97 -21.58
C ASP A 242 10.49 12.49 -21.40
N CYS A 243 9.69 12.11 -20.40
CA CYS A 243 9.32 10.72 -20.19
C CYS A 243 8.38 10.22 -21.30
N THR A 244 8.88 9.30 -22.12
CA THR A 244 8.13 8.70 -23.22
C THR A 244 7.36 7.45 -22.76
N ASP A 245 6.34 7.04 -23.52
CA ASP A 245 5.61 5.80 -23.22
C ASP A 245 6.50 4.54 -23.27
N GLN A 246 7.66 4.60 -23.96
CA GLN A 246 8.66 3.53 -23.94
C GLN A 246 9.36 3.44 -22.58
N ASP A 247 9.63 4.57 -21.93
CA ASP A 247 10.22 4.60 -20.58
C ASP A 247 9.22 4.08 -19.52
N LEU A 248 7.93 4.07 -19.85
CA LEU A 248 6.88 3.50 -19.01
C LEU A 248 6.71 1.98 -19.21
N SER A 249 7.35 1.36 -20.20
CA SER A 249 7.12 -0.07 -20.48
C SER A 249 7.50 -0.96 -19.32
N ASP A 250 8.49 -0.56 -18.54
CA ASP A 250 8.94 -1.40 -17.44
C ASP A 250 7.92 -1.42 -16.28
N ASN A 251 6.92 -0.54 -16.29
CA ASN A 251 5.79 -0.58 -15.35
C ASN A 251 4.71 -1.60 -15.74
N PHE A 252 4.82 -2.29 -16.89
CA PHE A 252 3.80 -3.22 -17.38
C PHE A 252 3.50 -4.36 -16.41
N THR A 253 4.48 -4.83 -15.64
CA THR A 253 4.27 -5.87 -14.62
C THR A 253 3.32 -5.42 -13.51
N SER A 254 3.19 -4.11 -13.30
CA SER A 254 2.31 -3.49 -12.31
C SER A 254 1.00 -2.98 -12.92
N ARG A 255 0.79 -3.17 -14.23
CA ARG A 255 -0.44 -2.78 -14.93
C ARG A 255 -1.45 -3.90 -14.93
N ALA A 256 -2.52 -3.72 -14.16
CA ALA A 256 -3.68 -4.60 -14.12
C ALA A 256 -4.88 -3.94 -14.83
N PRO A 257 -5.89 -4.69 -15.33
CA PRO A 257 -7.04 -4.11 -16.02
C PRO A 257 -7.94 -3.22 -15.15
N ARG A 258 -7.73 -3.23 -13.82
CA ARG A 258 -8.45 -2.43 -12.82
C ARG A 258 -7.50 -1.93 -11.74
N PRO A 259 -7.87 -0.90 -10.95
CA PRO A 259 -7.21 -0.64 -9.67
C PRO A 259 -7.34 -1.88 -8.77
N VAL A 260 -6.22 -2.41 -8.31
CA VAL A 260 -6.16 -3.62 -7.48
C VAL A 260 -5.13 -3.43 -6.36
N LEU A 261 -5.46 -3.93 -5.18
CA LEU A 261 -4.57 -3.98 -4.02
C LEU A 261 -4.40 -5.44 -3.61
N HIS A 262 -3.16 -5.92 -3.58
CA HIS A 262 -2.81 -7.30 -3.27
C HIS A 262 -2.34 -7.41 -1.83
N LEU A 263 -3.08 -8.17 -1.03
CA LEU A 263 -2.76 -8.50 0.34
C LEU A 263 -1.89 -9.76 0.39
N LEU A 264 -0.66 -9.62 0.88
CA LEU A 264 0.33 -10.67 1.02
C LEU A 264 0.61 -10.92 2.51
N ARG A 265 0.43 -12.15 2.98
CA ARG A 265 0.81 -12.51 4.36
C ARG A 265 2.33 -12.54 4.47
N ILE A 266 2.87 -11.77 5.40
CA ILE A 266 4.32 -11.65 5.62
C ILE A 266 4.98 -13.02 5.89
N PRO A 267 4.42 -13.92 6.72
CA PRO A 267 5.03 -15.24 6.93
C PRO A 267 5.10 -16.13 5.69
N ASP A 268 4.19 -15.94 4.73
CA ASP A 268 4.25 -16.67 3.45
C ASP A 268 5.32 -16.10 2.53
N LEU A 269 5.58 -14.79 2.59
CA LEU A 269 6.66 -14.14 1.86
C LEU A 269 8.01 -14.64 2.36
N GLU A 270 8.22 -14.64 3.68
CA GLU A 270 9.43 -15.21 4.29
C GLU A 270 9.63 -16.67 3.93
N LYS A 271 8.53 -17.44 3.88
CA LYS A 271 8.59 -18.85 3.49
C LYS A 271 9.00 -19.00 2.02
N ALA A 272 8.41 -18.20 1.13
CA ALA A 272 8.73 -18.23 -0.29
C ALA A 272 10.20 -17.89 -0.56
N GLU A 273 10.74 -16.89 0.15
CA GLU A 273 12.16 -16.53 0.07
C GLU A 273 13.06 -17.68 0.56
N ARG A 274 12.80 -18.25 1.73
CA ARG A 274 13.56 -19.40 2.25
C ARG A 274 13.58 -20.58 1.27
N GLU A 275 12.46 -20.86 0.61
CA GLU A 275 12.36 -21.91 -0.41
C GLU A 275 13.07 -21.56 -1.72
N SER A 276 13.21 -20.28 -2.06
CA SER A 276 13.98 -19.79 -3.20
C SER A 276 15.48 -19.98 -2.93
N ASN A 277 15.95 -19.51 -1.77
CA ASN A 277 17.34 -19.61 -1.34
C ASN A 277 17.84 -21.07 -1.24
N GLN A 278 16.94 -22.01 -0.91
CA GLN A 278 17.26 -23.45 -0.85
C GLN A 278 17.34 -24.14 -2.22
N ARG A 279 16.72 -23.59 -3.28
CA ARG A 279 16.71 -24.18 -4.63
C ARG A 279 17.96 -23.87 -5.46
N GLY A 280 18.83 -22.99 -4.95
CA GLY A 280 20.16 -22.74 -5.49
C GLY A 280 20.26 -21.41 -6.22
N ASP A 281 20.63 -20.37 -5.48
CA ASP A 281 21.61 -19.40 -5.96
C ASP A 281 22.42 -18.90 -4.74
N SER A 282 23.65 -19.38 -4.61
CA SER A 282 24.58 -18.91 -3.60
C SER A 282 25.21 -17.61 -4.09
N THR A 283 24.47 -16.50 -4.05
CA THR A 283 25.05 -15.17 -4.19
C THR A 283 24.56 -14.26 -3.07
N GLY A 284 25.50 -13.83 -2.23
CA GLY A 284 25.35 -12.63 -1.41
C GLY A 284 24.72 -12.83 -0.04
N SER A 285 25.57 -13.03 0.96
CA SER A 285 25.28 -12.68 2.35
C SER A 285 24.91 -11.20 2.46
N THR A 286 23.69 -10.86 2.88
CA THR A 286 23.34 -9.55 3.43
C THR A 286 23.13 -9.67 4.94
N ALA A 287 23.77 -8.76 5.67
CA ALA A 287 23.58 -8.64 7.11
C ALA A 287 22.12 -8.25 7.38
N ALA A 288 21.49 -8.91 8.36
CA ALA A 288 20.12 -8.62 8.78
C ALA A 288 19.93 -7.12 8.98
N SER A 289 19.00 -6.53 8.21
CA SER A 289 18.55 -5.16 8.43
C SER A 289 17.90 -5.09 9.80
N PRO A 290 18.27 -4.16 10.70
CA PRO A 290 17.63 -4.05 12.01
C PRO A 290 16.16 -3.59 11.94
N ASP A 291 15.66 -3.24 10.75
CA ASP A 291 14.29 -2.81 10.51
C ASP A 291 13.44 -3.94 9.86
N PRO A 292 12.37 -4.42 10.53
CA PRO A 292 11.48 -5.45 9.99
C PRO A 292 10.78 -5.06 8.69
N ARG A 293 10.63 -3.77 8.36
CA ARG A 293 10.06 -3.32 7.06
C ARG A 293 11.05 -3.48 5.91
N GLY A 294 12.31 -3.10 6.13
CA GLY A 294 13.39 -3.36 5.18
C GLY A 294 13.56 -4.85 4.85
N GLU A 295 13.42 -5.73 5.84
CA GLU A 295 13.39 -7.18 5.60
C GLU A 295 12.19 -7.58 4.71
N ILE A 296 10.98 -7.06 4.97
CA ILE A 296 9.79 -7.36 4.16
C ILE A 296 9.90 -6.85 2.72
N GLU A 297 10.50 -5.68 2.48
CA GLU A 297 10.68 -5.16 1.12
C GLU A 297 11.68 -6.02 0.32
N GLU A 298 12.73 -6.52 0.98
CA GLU A 298 13.67 -7.47 0.40
C GLU A 298 12.96 -8.79 0.02
N LEU A 299 12.01 -9.27 0.84
CA LEU A 299 11.23 -10.49 0.58
C LEU A 299 10.35 -10.44 -0.68
N ILE A 300 9.82 -9.27 -1.02
CA ILE A 300 8.91 -9.11 -2.18
C ILE A 300 9.63 -8.59 -3.42
N SER A 301 10.84 -8.09 -3.26
CA SER A 301 11.63 -7.56 -4.37
C SER A 301 12.02 -8.71 -5.29
N PRO A 302 11.64 -8.68 -6.58
CA PRO A 302 12.14 -9.66 -7.54
C PRO A 302 13.66 -9.59 -7.60
N THR A 303 14.28 -10.76 -7.66
CA THR A 303 15.72 -10.90 -7.89
C THR A 303 16.11 -10.20 -9.19
N GLN A 304 17.37 -9.75 -9.31
CA GLN A 304 17.82 -8.98 -10.47
C GLN A 304 17.62 -9.74 -11.79
N ASP A 305 17.78 -11.06 -11.79
CA ASP A 305 17.51 -11.91 -12.96
C ASP A 305 16.04 -11.91 -13.37
N VAL A 306 15.12 -11.88 -12.39
CA VAL A 306 13.68 -11.77 -12.65
C VAL A 306 13.36 -10.38 -13.20
N VAL A 307 13.98 -9.33 -12.65
CA VAL A 307 13.85 -7.96 -13.16
C VAL A 307 14.32 -7.88 -14.61
N ASP A 308 15.52 -8.38 -14.92
CA ASP A 308 16.11 -8.34 -16.26
C ASP A 308 15.29 -9.15 -17.28
N ARG A 309 14.80 -10.33 -16.87
CA ARG A 309 13.90 -11.15 -17.70
C ARG A 309 12.59 -10.43 -17.96
N ASN A 310 12.00 -9.81 -16.95
CA ASN A 310 10.74 -9.10 -17.08
C ASN A 310 10.88 -7.90 -18.03
N ILE A 311 11.97 -7.14 -17.92
CA ILE A 311 12.32 -6.05 -18.85
C ILE A 311 12.44 -6.60 -20.27
N THR A 312 13.25 -7.65 -20.47
CA THR A 312 13.46 -8.26 -21.79
C THR A 312 12.14 -8.72 -22.41
N THR A 313 11.28 -9.35 -21.61
CA THR A 313 9.97 -9.85 -22.05
C THR A 313 9.05 -8.68 -22.43
N ALA A 314 8.96 -7.65 -21.59
CA ALA A 314 8.15 -6.45 -21.86
C ALA A 314 8.63 -5.72 -23.13
N GLN A 315 9.93 -5.55 -23.31
CA GLN A 315 10.53 -4.95 -24.50
C GLN A 315 10.24 -5.77 -25.77
N SER A 316 10.32 -7.10 -25.68
CA SER A 316 10.03 -8.00 -26.81
C SER A 316 8.57 -7.97 -27.28
N LEU A 317 7.63 -7.79 -26.35
CA LEU A 317 6.22 -7.67 -26.66
C LEU A 317 5.91 -6.29 -27.28
N GLY A 318 6.60 -5.25 -26.82
CA GLY A 318 6.38 -3.87 -27.23
C GLY A 318 5.11 -3.27 -26.61
N PRO A 319 5.01 -1.92 -26.55
CA PRO A 319 3.97 -1.24 -25.79
C PRO A 319 2.56 -1.46 -26.35
N ILE A 320 2.41 -1.55 -27.68
CA ILE A 320 1.11 -1.73 -28.35
C ILE A 320 0.52 -3.11 -28.01
N ARG A 321 1.32 -4.17 -28.16
CA ARG A 321 0.87 -5.54 -27.90
C ARG A 321 0.53 -5.76 -26.43
N LEU A 322 1.27 -5.12 -25.53
CA LEU A 322 0.99 -5.16 -24.09
C LEU A 322 -0.32 -4.43 -23.75
N ALA A 323 -0.58 -3.28 -24.36
CA ALA A 323 -1.87 -2.58 -24.22
C ALA A 323 -3.03 -3.46 -24.73
N GLU A 324 -2.89 -4.07 -25.91
CA GLU A 324 -3.89 -4.98 -26.48
C GLU A 324 -4.15 -6.20 -25.55
N LEU A 325 -3.11 -6.75 -24.93
CA LEU A 325 -3.25 -7.85 -23.97
C LEU A 325 -4.07 -7.44 -22.74
N LEU A 326 -3.83 -6.25 -22.20
CA LEU A 326 -4.59 -5.71 -21.07
C LEU A 326 -6.05 -5.42 -21.47
N GLU A 327 -6.29 -4.86 -22.65
CA GLU A 327 -7.65 -4.63 -23.18
C GLU A 327 -8.43 -5.94 -23.33
N ARG A 328 -7.78 -7.01 -23.79
CA ARG A 328 -8.39 -8.34 -23.91
C ARG A 328 -8.77 -8.97 -22.56
N CYS A 329 -8.21 -8.46 -21.46
CA CYS A 329 -8.56 -8.91 -20.12
C CYS A 329 -9.85 -8.26 -19.58
N GLY A 330 -10.22 -7.04 -20.04
CA GLY A 330 -11.56 -6.46 -19.83
C GLY A 330 -11.71 -5.27 -18.88
#